data_AF-A0A0Q5H866-F1
#
_entry.id   AF-A0A0Q5H866-F1
#
_cell.length_a   1.000
_cell.length_b   1.000
_cell.length_c   1.000
_cell.angle_alpha   90.00
_cell.angle_beta   90.00
_cell.angle_gamma   90.00
#
_symmetry.space_group_name_H-M   'P 1'
#
loop_
_entity.id
_entity.type
_entity.pdbx_description
1 polymer ?
#
loop_
_entity_poly.entity_id
_entity_poly.type
_entity_poly.pdbx_seq_one_letter_code
_entity_poly.pdbx_strand_id
1 'polypeptide(L)' 'MARAALKWSLQDLADAAKVHRNTITNFENEKYAGSQDALAAIRAALEDAGVEFIPENGGGAGVRLRRT' A
#
# COMPACT_ATOMS: atom_id res chain seq x y z
N MET A 1 3.44 -1.58 -7.28
CA MET A 1 2.24 -2.15 -6.64
C MET A 1 2.64 -2.99 -5.42
N ALA A 2 2.45 -2.49 -4.20
CA ALA A 2 2.89 -3.16 -2.97
C ALA A 2 2.12 -4.46 -2.64
N ARG A 3 0.80 -4.53 -2.96
CA ARG A 3 -0.02 -5.73 -2.75
C ARG A 3 0.46 -6.98 -3.50
N ALA A 4 1.11 -6.79 -4.65
CA ALA A 4 1.64 -7.89 -5.46
C ALA A 4 2.74 -8.66 -4.73
N ALA A 5 3.51 -7.98 -3.87
CA ALA A 5 4.55 -8.59 -3.05
C ALA A 5 3.97 -9.52 -1.98
N LEU A 6 2.77 -9.22 -1.48
CA LEU A 6 2.04 -10.01 -0.48
C LEU A 6 1.05 -11.02 -1.09
N LYS A 7 0.92 -11.07 -2.42
CA LYS A 7 -0.13 -11.81 -3.14
C LYS A 7 -1.55 -11.43 -2.68
N TRP A 8 -1.74 -10.20 -2.22
CA TRP A 8 -3.04 -9.70 -1.76
C TRP A 8 -3.91 -9.24 -2.92
N SER A 9 -5.20 -9.56 -2.85
CA SER A 9 -6.23 -8.97 -3.69
C SER A 9 -6.56 -7.54 -3.26
N LEU A 10 -7.31 -6.81 -4.09
CA LEU A 10 -7.84 -5.49 -3.72
C LEU A 10 -8.73 -5.54 -2.47
N GLN A 11 -9.41 -6.67 -2.24
CA GLN A 11 -10.27 -6.85 -1.08
C GLN A 11 -9.42 -7.04 0.19
N ASP A 12 -8.37 -7.86 0.11
CA ASP A 12 -7.48 -8.12 1.26
C ASP A 12 -6.81 -6.82 1.74
N LEU A 13 -6.36 -5.98 0.81
CA LEU A 13 -5.78 -4.68 1.16
C LEU A 13 -6.84 -3.72 1.72
N ALA A 14 -8.07 -3.75 1.21
CA ALA A 14 -9.18 -2.94 1.71
C ALA A 14 -9.52 -3.30 3.16
N ASP A 15 -9.59 -4.60 3.44
CA ASP A 15 -9.95 -5.13 4.75
C ASP A 15 -8.82 -4.87 5.76
N ALA A 16 -7.56 -5.07 5.36
CA ALA A 16 -6.40 -4.80 6.21
C ALA A 16 -6.22 -3.31 6.52
N ALA A 17 -6.39 -2.44 5.51
CA ALA A 17 -6.27 -0.99 5.70
C ALA A 17 -7.53 -0.35 6.30
N LYS A 18 -8.65 -1.07 6.38
CA LYS A 18 -9.99 -0.54 6.70
C LYS A 18 -10.39 0.64 5.82
N VAL A 19 -9.98 0.59 4.56
CA VAL A 19 -10.26 1.63 3.56
C VAL A 19 -11.19 1.04 2.49
N HIS A 20 -12.12 1.86 2.01
CA HIS A 20 -13.04 1.41 0.97
C HIS A 20 -12.28 0.99 -0.29
N ARG A 21 -12.65 -0.16 -0.89
CA ARG A 21 -11.99 -0.73 -2.08
C ARG A 21 -11.84 0.28 -3.22
N ASN A 22 -12.82 1.17 -3.40
CA ASN A 22 -12.79 2.18 -4.45
C ASN A 22 -11.64 3.19 -4.27
N THR A 23 -11.29 3.53 -3.03
CA THR A 23 -10.15 4.40 -2.72
C THR A 23 -8.84 3.74 -3.12
N ILE A 24 -8.69 2.44 -2.88
CA ILE A 24 -7.50 1.68 -3.28
C ILE A 24 -7.41 1.58 -4.80
N THR A 25 -8.52 1.29 -5.49
CA THR A 25 -8.56 1.29 -6.96
C THR A 25 -8.18 2.65 -7.54
N ASN A 26 -8.67 3.75 -6.95
CA ASN A 26 -8.35 5.10 -7.41
C ASN A 26 -6.87 5.46 -7.17
N PHE A 27 -6.31 5.01 -6.04
CA PHE A 27 -4.90 5.15 -5.71
C PHE A 27 -4.02 4.39 -6.71
N GLU A 28 -4.38 3.15 -7.04
CA GLU A 28 -3.63 2.32 -7.99
C GLU A 28 -3.70 2.81 -9.43
N ASN A 29 -4.76 3.52 -9.80
CA ASN A 29 -4.92 4.09 -11.13
C ASN A 29 -4.40 5.55 -11.22
N GLU A 30 -3.70 6.04 -10.19
CA GLU A 30 -3.17 7.41 -10.11
C GLU A 30 -4.23 8.51 -10.32
N LYS A 31 -5.52 8.17 -10.21
CA LYS A 31 -6.64 9.10 -10.40
C LYS A 31 -6.87 9.98 -9.18
N TYR A 32 -6.51 9.49 -8.00
CA TYR A 32 -6.67 10.19 -6.74
C TYR A 32 -5.73 9.62 -5.67
N ALA A 33 -4.97 10.49 -5.00
CA ALA A 33 -4.03 10.08 -3.96
C ALA A 33 -4.71 9.54 -2.68
N GLY A 34 -6.03 9.73 -2.53
CA GLY A 34 -6.73 9.44 -1.27
C GLY A 34 -6.52 10.53 -0.23
N SER A 35 -7.28 10.47 0.86
CA SER A 35 -7.05 11.30 2.05
C SER A 35 -5.70 10.92 2.70
N GLN A 36 -5.02 11.85 3.38
CA GLN A 36 -3.80 11.53 4.12
C GLN A 36 -3.99 10.38 5.13
N ASP A 37 -5.17 10.33 5.77
CA ASP A 37 -5.52 9.24 6.69
C ASP A 37 -5.61 7.88 6.00
N ALA A 38 -6.17 7.84 4.78
CA ALA A 38 -6.28 6.61 4.00
C ALA A 38 -4.89 6.12 3.53
N LEU A 39 -4.01 7.04 3.13
CA LEU A 39 -2.63 6.73 2.80
C LEU A 39 -1.87 6.17 3.99
N ALA A 40 -2.02 6.80 5.16
CA ALA A 40 -1.39 6.33 6.39
C ALA A 40 -1.89 4.93 6.78
N ALA A 41 -3.21 4.67 6.67
CA ALA A 41 -3.80 3.37 6.95
C ALA A 41 -3.33 2.27 5.98
N ILE A 42 -3.25 2.57 4.68
CA ILE A 42 -2.74 1.64 3.66
C ILE A 42 -1.26 1.32 3.92
N ARG A 43 -0.45 2.34 4.23
CA ARG A 43 0.97 2.16 4.56
C ARG A 43 1.14 1.28 5.80
N ALA A 44 0.41 1.58 6.88
CA ALA A 44 0.47 0.81 8.12
C ALA A 44 0.06 -0.65 7.92
N ALA A 45 -1.01 -0.93 7.17
CA ALA A 45 -1.47 -2.29 6.90
C ALA A 45 -0.44 -3.13 6.13
N LEU A 46 0.26 -2.50 5.18
CA LEU A 46 1.31 -3.15 4.41
C LEU A 46 2.58 -3.37 5.26
N GLU A 47 2.94 -2.40 6.11
CA GLU A 47 4.05 -2.53 7.07
C GLU A 47 3.82 -3.65 8.09
N ASP A 48 2.60 -3.74 8.63
CA ASP A 48 2.20 -4.81 9.55
C ASP A 48 2.25 -6.20 8.89
N ALA A 49 1.93 -6.26 7.59
CA ALA A 49 2.06 -7.47 6.78
C ALA A 49 3.51 -7.79 6.35
N GLY A 50 4.50 -7.00 6.76
CA GLY A 50 5.93 -7.26 6.50
C GLY A 50 6.49 -6.58 5.25
N VAL A 51 5.78 -5.61 4.68
CA VAL A 51 6.28 -4.76 3.58
C VAL A 51 6.99 -3.55 4.14
N GLU A 52 8.26 -3.35 3.83
CA GLU A 52 8.99 -2.16 4.25
C GLU A 52 9.00 -1.14 3.11
N PHE A 53 8.41 0.03 3.35
CA PHE A 53 8.48 1.17 2.43
C PHE A 53 9.78 1.90 2.62
N ILE A 54 10.61 1.90 1.58
CA ILE A 54 11.89 2.61 1.61
C ILE A 54 11.64 4.01 1.03
N PRO A 55 11.87 5.09 1.80
CA PRO A 55 11.72 6.44 1.29
C PRO A 55 12.71 6.67 0.15
N GLU A 56 12.26 7.42 -0.85
CA GLU A 56 12.98 7.64 -2.09
C GLU A 56 14.17 8.60 -1.89
N ASN A 57 15.30 8.09 -1.40
CA ASN A 57 16.58 8.81 -1.45
C ASN A 57 17.22 8.70 -2.85
N GLY A 58 16.51 9.20 -3.88
CA GLY A 58 17.10 9.52 -5.18
C GLY A 58 17.10 8.43 -6.28
N GLY A 59 16.20 7.44 -6.23
CA GLY A 59 16.19 6.34 -7.22
C GLY A 59 14.83 5.75 -7.60
N GLY A 60 13.71 6.41 -7.27
CA GLY A 60 12.35 5.92 -7.52
C GLY A 60 11.74 5.10 -6.36
N ALA A 61 10.44 5.30 -6.12
CA ALA A 61 9.66 4.64 -5.08
C ALA A 61 9.68 3.10 -5.23
N GLY A 62 10.42 2.42 -4.35
CA GLY A 62 10.57 0.97 -4.33
C GLY A 62 9.87 0.31 -3.13
N VAL A 63 9.50 -0.96 -3.28
CA VAL A 63 8.91 -1.80 -2.23
C VAL A 63 9.85 -2.96 -1.96
N ARG A 64 10.29 -3.18 -0.72
CA ARG A 64 11.07 -4.37 -0.33
C ARG A 64 10.27 -5.26 0.61
N LEU A 65 10.29 -6.56 0.36
CA LEU A 65 9.81 -7.58 1.30
C LEU A 65 10.88 -7.78 2.36
N ARG A 66 10.51 -7.67 3.64
CA ARG A 66 11.39 -8.06 4.74
C ARG A 66 11.60 -9.57 4.68
N ARG A 67 12.84 -10.01 4.48
CA ARG A 67 13.22 -11.41 4.68
C ARG A 67 13.45 -11.65 6.16
N THR A 68 12.79 -12.70 6.67
CA THR A 68 13.05 -13.35 7.96
C THR A 68 14.51 -13.73 8.12
#